data_AF-A0A369L3D9-F1
#
_entry.id   AF-A0A369L3D9-F1
#
_cell.length_a   1.000
_cell.length_b   1.000
_cell.length_c   1.000
_cell.angle_alpha   90.00
_cell.angle_beta   90.00
_cell.angle_gamma   90.00
#
_symmetry.space_group_name_H-M   'P 1'
#
loop_
_entity.id
_entity.type
_entity.pdbx_description
1 polymer ?
#
loop_
_entity_poly.entity_id
_entity_poly.type
_entity_poly.pdbx_seq_one_letter_code
_entity_poly.pdbx_strand_id
1 'polypeptide(L)'
;MLGLTLLIVAGAVSLYYTRENPLEQWLRNTRFGTRPAAWAGDLEQELDELYCLLYQPRMRLERKDTWNHRLNTRYTAVWLYVEFPAAERFPGMFTLDATEVWRAGLWGNVRQQNVWTEKDFELDIGGRHRHDRPVYRRVFHTSHEGENLRSISGTLHYRPFPDLTLSPIEIEIR
;
A
#
# COMPACT_ATOMS: atom_id res chain seq x y z
N MET A 1 26.10 10.46 32.26
CA MET A 1 25.78 10.48 30.81
C MET A 1 25.91 9.12 30.13
N LEU A 2 26.92 8.30 30.46
CA LEU A 2 27.12 6.97 29.84
C LEU A 2 26.03 5.93 30.19
N GLY A 3 25.51 5.92 31.42
CA GLY A 3 24.46 4.97 31.83
C GLY A 3 23.10 5.20 31.14
N LEU A 4 22.72 6.46 30.92
CA LEU A 4 21.47 6.81 30.22
C LEU A 4 21.56 6.46 28.73
N THR A 5 22.72 6.70 28.11
CA THR A 5 22.95 6.33 26.71
C THR A 5 22.97 4.81 26.53
N LEU A 6 23.57 4.06 27.45
CA LEU A 6 23.51 2.59 27.44
C LEU A 6 22.08 2.06 27.62
N LEU A 7 21.26 2.68 28.48
CA LEU A 7 19.88 2.27 28.68
C LEU A 7 18.96 2.65 27.51
N ILE A 8 19.17 3.81 26.89
CA ILE A 8 18.45 4.22 25.67
C ILE A 8 18.85 3.33 24.49
N VAL A 9 20.15 3.00 24.34
CA VAL A 9 20.63 2.14 23.27
C VAL A 9 20.18 0.69 23.50
N ALA A 10 20.28 0.15 24.72
CA ALA A 10 19.77 -1.19 25.04
C ALA A 10 18.25 -1.27 24.92
N GLY A 11 17.53 -0.23 25.33
CA GLY A 11 16.08 -0.10 25.14
C GLY A 11 15.68 0.01 23.67
N ALA A 12 16.42 0.76 22.86
CA ALA A 12 16.17 0.92 21.42
C ALA A 12 16.54 -0.35 20.62
N VAL A 13 17.64 -1.01 20.97
CA VAL A 13 18.03 -2.32 20.40
C VAL A 13 17.03 -3.39 20.82
N SER A 14 16.59 -3.39 22.07
CA SER A 14 15.51 -4.26 22.55
C SER A 14 14.22 -3.97 21.78
N LEU A 15 13.80 -2.71 21.61
CA LEU A 15 12.60 -2.35 20.83
C LEU A 15 12.70 -2.72 19.34
N TYR A 16 13.91 -2.63 18.78
CA TYR A 16 14.20 -3.02 17.40
C TYR A 16 14.14 -4.54 17.21
N TYR A 17 14.57 -5.32 18.22
CA TYR A 17 14.49 -6.79 18.24
C TYR A 17 13.17 -7.36 18.80
N THR A 18 12.37 -6.56 19.53
CA THR A 18 11.05 -6.95 20.08
C THR A 18 9.88 -6.46 19.26
N ARG A 19 10.11 -5.62 18.23
CA ARG A 19 9.18 -5.59 17.10
C ARG A 19 9.35 -6.90 16.35
N GLU A 20 8.59 -7.90 16.78
CA GLU A 20 8.54 -9.20 16.12
C GLU A 20 8.38 -8.97 14.61
N ASN A 21 9.30 -9.52 13.83
CA ASN A 21 9.18 -9.50 12.38
C ASN A 21 7.83 -10.12 12.02
N PRO A 22 7.01 -9.53 11.12
CA PRO A 22 5.72 -10.09 10.73
C PRO A 22 5.78 -11.59 10.39
N LEU A 23 6.91 -12.08 9.84
CA LEU A 23 7.15 -13.51 9.61
C LEU A 23 7.30 -14.34 10.90
N GLU A 24 8.00 -13.83 11.91
CA GLU A 24 8.12 -14.49 13.21
C GLU A 24 6.78 -14.54 13.93
N GLN A 25 5.99 -13.47 13.82
CA GLN A 25 4.66 -13.42 14.39
C GLN A 25 3.71 -14.40 13.68
N TRP A 26 3.80 -14.50 12.34
CA TRP A 26 3.10 -15.54 11.58
C TRP A 26 3.51 -16.94 12.07
N LEU A 27 4.81 -17.22 12.20
CA LEU A 27 5.30 -18.53 12.67
C LEU A 27 4.77 -18.89 14.06
N ARG A 28 4.76 -17.93 15.00
CA ARG A 28 4.19 -18.13 16.34
C ARG A 28 2.69 -18.43 16.33
N ASN A 29 1.97 -17.99 15.31
CA ASN A 29 0.54 -18.16 15.16
C ASN A 29 0.15 -19.42 14.39
N THR A 30 1.10 -20.12 13.77
CA THR A 30 0.85 -21.44 13.15
C THR A 30 0.56 -22.52 14.18
N ARG A 31 0.10 -23.70 13.72
CA ARG A 31 -0.07 -24.89 14.57
C ARG A 31 1.20 -25.36 15.30
N PHE A 32 2.38 -24.96 14.84
CA PHE A 32 3.67 -25.29 15.46
C PHE A 32 4.20 -24.17 16.37
N GLY A 33 3.48 -23.04 16.44
CA GLY A 33 3.86 -21.87 17.20
C GLY A 33 3.38 -21.91 18.66
N THR A 34 3.69 -20.84 19.40
CA THR A 34 3.37 -20.72 20.83
C THR A 34 1.99 -20.11 21.10
N ARG A 35 1.35 -19.50 20.11
CA ARG A 35 0.02 -18.87 20.21
C ARG A 35 -0.81 -19.13 18.94
N PRO A 36 -1.32 -20.35 18.74
CA PRO A 36 -2.08 -20.68 17.53
C PRO A 36 -3.26 -19.73 17.33
N ALA A 37 -3.34 -19.14 16.14
CA ALA A 37 -4.48 -18.31 15.73
C ALA A 37 -5.69 -19.18 15.34
N ALA A 38 -6.85 -18.55 15.10
CA ALA A 38 -8.07 -19.27 14.70
C ALA A 38 -7.93 -20.01 13.36
N TRP A 39 -7.06 -19.52 12.47
CA TRP A 39 -6.72 -20.15 11.19
C TRP A 39 -5.65 -21.25 11.31
N ALA A 40 -5.04 -21.42 12.49
CA ALA A 40 -3.96 -22.39 12.69
C ALA A 40 -4.49 -23.83 12.57
N GLY A 41 -3.81 -24.66 11.79
CA GLY A 41 -4.20 -26.06 11.56
C GLY A 41 -4.85 -26.35 10.21
N ASP A 42 -5.27 -25.31 9.47
CA ASP A 42 -5.65 -25.41 8.05
C ASP A 42 -4.48 -24.92 7.19
N LEU A 43 -3.88 -25.83 6.43
CA LEU A 43 -2.71 -25.52 5.60
C LEU A 43 -3.01 -24.43 4.55
N GLU A 44 -4.22 -24.41 4.00
CA GLU A 44 -4.61 -23.44 2.97
C GLU A 44 -4.65 -22.02 3.56
N GLN A 45 -5.25 -21.89 4.75
CA GLN A 45 -5.32 -20.62 5.47
C GLN A 45 -3.95 -20.17 5.99
N GLU A 46 -3.14 -21.09 6.53
CA GLU A 46 -1.79 -20.79 6.99
C GLU A 46 -0.90 -20.25 5.85
N LEU A 47 -1.00 -20.86 4.65
CA LEU A 47 -0.27 -20.42 3.46
C LEU A 47 -0.80 -19.11 2.89
N ASP A 48 -2.12 -18.90 2.89
CA ASP A 48 -2.70 -17.64 2.42
C ASP A 48 -2.25 -16.45 3.29
N GLU A 49 -2.26 -16.59 4.62
CA GLU A 49 -1.72 -15.58 5.54
C GLU A 49 -0.23 -15.30 5.28
N LEU A 50 0.56 -16.34 5.01
CA LEU A 50 1.96 -16.19 4.65
C LEU A 50 2.13 -15.45 3.31
N TYR A 51 1.34 -15.82 2.29
CA TYR A 51 1.43 -15.21 0.97
C TYR A 51 0.96 -13.76 0.97
N CYS A 52 -0.11 -13.44 1.69
CA CYS A 52 -0.53 -12.07 1.95
C CYS A 52 0.62 -11.24 2.54
N LEU A 53 1.34 -11.80 3.51
CA LEU A 53 2.46 -11.14 4.18
C LEU A 53 3.70 -10.96 3.28
N LEU A 54 4.03 -11.97 2.47
CA LEU A 54 5.19 -11.93 1.57
C LEU A 54 4.95 -11.05 0.33
N TYR A 55 3.73 -11.07 -0.19
CA TYR A 55 3.38 -10.44 -1.46
C TYR A 55 2.57 -9.16 -1.30
N GLN A 56 2.42 -8.63 -0.08
CA GLN A 56 1.66 -7.42 0.16
C GLN A 56 2.16 -6.24 -0.70
N PRO A 57 1.28 -5.61 -1.49
CA PRO A 57 1.63 -4.45 -2.29
C PRO A 57 1.93 -3.25 -1.40
N ARG A 58 2.88 -2.41 -1.81
CA ARG A 58 3.18 -1.14 -1.14
C ARG A 58 2.47 -0.02 -1.85
N MET A 59 1.63 0.70 -1.13
CA MET A 59 0.89 1.83 -1.68
C MET A 59 1.26 3.14 -0.99
N ARG A 60 1.35 4.20 -1.77
CA ARG A 60 1.69 5.52 -1.25
C ARG A 60 1.03 6.64 -2.05
N LEU A 61 0.52 7.64 -1.33
CA LEU A 61 0.11 8.91 -1.90
C LEU A 61 1.22 9.95 -1.77
N GLU A 62 1.53 10.64 -2.86
CA GLU A 62 2.44 11.79 -2.87
C GLU A 62 1.74 13.02 -3.45
N ARG A 63 1.93 14.18 -2.82
CA ARG A 63 1.51 15.46 -3.39
C ARG A 63 2.68 16.08 -4.14
N LYS A 64 2.46 16.47 -5.39
CA LYS A 64 3.48 17.05 -6.25
C LYS A 64 3.01 18.35 -6.88
N ASP A 65 3.82 19.39 -6.74
CA ASP A 65 3.64 20.60 -7.53
C ASP A 65 4.19 20.36 -8.93
N THR A 66 3.28 20.35 -9.89
CA THR A 66 3.55 20.03 -11.29
C THR A 66 3.39 21.28 -12.14
N TRP A 67 4.23 21.42 -13.15
CA TRP A 67 4.14 22.49 -14.13
C TRP A 67 3.28 22.06 -15.32
N ASN A 68 2.24 22.82 -15.63
CA ASN A 68 1.46 22.66 -16.84
C ASN A 68 2.09 23.51 -17.96
N HIS A 69 2.85 22.87 -18.86
CA HIS A 69 3.47 23.57 -19.99
C HIS A 69 2.46 24.22 -20.95
N ARG A 70 1.27 23.63 -21.11
CA ARG A 70 0.23 24.16 -22.02
C ARG A 70 -0.41 25.43 -21.49
N LEU A 71 -0.65 25.49 -20.18
CA LEU A 71 -1.31 26.62 -19.53
C LEU A 71 -0.31 27.61 -18.91
N ASN A 72 0.99 27.28 -18.90
CA ASN A 72 2.05 28.06 -18.28
C ASN A 72 1.80 28.36 -16.79
N THR A 73 1.24 27.39 -16.07
CA THR A 73 0.83 27.51 -14.66
C THR A 73 1.29 26.32 -13.82
N ARG A 74 1.44 26.52 -12.50
CA ARG A 74 1.64 25.43 -11.53
C ARG A 74 0.30 24.93 -11.04
N TYR A 75 0.20 23.63 -10.82
CA TYR A 75 -0.92 22.99 -10.13
C TYR A 75 -0.41 21.87 -9.23
N THR A 76 -1.12 21.61 -8.14
CA THR A 76 -0.83 20.46 -7.29
C THR A 76 -1.55 19.23 -7.86
N ALA A 77 -0.83 18.12 -7.92
CA ALA A 77 -1.37 16.82 -8.27
C ALA A 77 -1.13 15.85 -7.11
N VAL A 78 -2.02 14.87 -6.94
CA VAL A 78 -1.82 13.77 -6.01
C VAL A 78 -1.54 12.51 -6.80
N TRP A 79 -0.42 11.86 -6.54
CA TRP A 79 0.04 10.67 -7.26
C TRP A 79 -0.10 9.47 -6.31
N LEU A 80 -0.88 8.48 -6.71
CA LEU A 80 -0.93 7.17 -6.07
C LEU A 80 0.08 6.27 -6.76
N TYR A 81 1.01 5.73 -5.99
CA TYR A 81 1.90 4.66 -6.43
C TYR A 81 1.50 3.34 -5.80
N VAL A 82 1.56 2.29 -6.59
CA VAL A 82 1.36 0.91 -6.17
C VAL A 82 2.54 0.08 -6.67
N GLU A 83 3.36 -0.39 -5.74
CA GLU A 83 4.51 -1.25 -6.01
C GLU A 83 4.15 -2.69 -5.62
N PHE A 84 4.29 -3.61 -6.57
CA PHE A 84 4.05 -5.04 -6.34
C PHE A 84 5.39 -5.77 -6.16
N PRO A 85 5.60 -6.51 -5.06
CA PRO A 85 6.91 -7.04 -4.71
C PRO A 85 7.39 -8.22 -5.59
N ALA A 86 6.47 -8.97 -6.21
CA ALA A 86 6.79 -10.22 -6.90
C ALA A 86 6.06 -10.44 -8.23
N ALA A 87 5.24 -9.50 -8.69
CA ALA A 87 4.46 -9.69 -9.90
C ALA A 87 5.25 -9.32 -11.16
N GLU A 88 5.42 -10.29 -12.06
CA GLU A 88 5.56 -9.96 -13.48
C GLU A 88 4.23 -9.42 -14.00
N ARG A 89 4.27 -8.52 -15.00
CA ARG A 89 3.06 -7.87 -15.50
C ARG A 89 2.19 -8.87 -16.27
N PHE A 90 0.93 -9.04 -15.84
CA PHE A 90 -0.09 -9.76 -16.62
C PHE A 90 -1.48 -9.11 -16.47
N PRO A 91 -2.41 -9.34 -17.43
CA PRO A 91 -3.77 -8.80 -17.35
C PRO A 91 -4.58 -9.36 -16.17
N GLY A 92 -5.35 -8.50 -15.51
CA GLY A 92 -6.15 -8.82 -14.32
C GLY A 92 -5.33 -9.07 -13.06
N MET A 93 -4.09 -8.58 -13.00
CA MET A 93 -3.21 -8.76 -11.83
C MET A 93 -3.83 -8.21 -10.55
N PHE A 94 -4.60 -7.11 -10.64
CA PHE A 94 -5.33 -6.59 -9.48
C PHE A 94 -6.64 -5.90 -9.85
N THR A 95 -7.53 -5.83 -8.88
CA THR A 95 -8.71 -4.97 -8.87
C THR A 95 -8.78 -4.30 -7.50
N LEU A 96 -9.02 -3.00 -7.48
CA LEU A 96 -9.12 -2.20 -6.27
C LEU A 96 -10.49 -1.54 -6.22
N ASP A 97 -11.30 -1.97 -5.26
CA ASP A 97 -12.55 -1.32 -4.89
C ASP A 97 -12.24 -0.14 -3.97
N ALA A 98 -12.09 1.05 -4.56
CA ALA A 98 -11.63 2.24 -3.88
C ALA A 98 -12.79 3.15 -3.45
N THR A 99 -12.72 3.63 -2.22
CA THR A 99 -13.46 4.80 -1.72
C THR A 99 -12.49 5.96 -1.56
N GLU A 100 -12.64 6.97 -2.42
CA GLU A 100 -11.89 8.20 -2.38
C GLU A 100 -12.58 9.22 -1.48
N VAL A 101 -11.80 9.94 -0.66
CA VAL A 101 -12.29 11.05 0.14
C VAL A 101 -11.66 12.33 -0.36
N TRP A 102 -12.48 13.21 -0.93
CA TRP A 102 -12.09 14.51 -1.44
C TRP A 102 -12.47 15.61 -0.46
N ARG A 103 -11.62 16.61 -0.29
CA ARG A 103 -12.01 17.86 0.39
C ARG A 103 -12.87 18.68 -0.59
N ALA A 104 -14.06 19.10 -0.19
CA ALA A 104 -14.94 19.97 -0.99
C ALA A 104 -15.30 21.24 -0.21
N GLY A 105 -14.88 22.40 -0.72
CA GLY A 105 -15.09 23.70 -0.08
C GLY A 105 -14.46 23.83 1.31
N LEU A 106 -14.98 24.76 2.13
CA LEU A 106 -14.41 25.12 3.44
C LEU A 106 -14.55 24.01 4.51
N TRP A 107 -15.59 23.17 4.45
CA TRP A 107 -15.90 22.20 5.52
C TRP A 107 -16.40 20.84 5.03
N GLY A 108 -16.59 20.66 3.71
CA GLY A 108 -17.15 19.43 3.15
C GLY A 108 -16.08 18.38 2.84
N ASN A 109 -16.46 17.11 2.94
CA ASN A 109 -15.77 16.04 2.24
C ASN A 109 -16.76 15.34 1.32
N VAL A 110 -16.33 15.04 0.10
CA VAL A 110 -17.09 14.23 -0.87
C VAL A 110 -16.46 12.84 -0.90
N ARG A 111 -17.30 11.81 -0.86
CA ARG A 111 -16.86 10.43 -1.03
C ARG A 111 -17.22 9.96 -2.43
N GLN A 112 -16.28 9.33 -3.12
CA GLN A 112 -16.49 8.74 -4.44
C GLN A 112 -16.06 7.28 -4.40
N GLN A 113 -16.90 6.41 -4.94
CA GLN A 113 -16.58 4.98 -5.07
C GLN A 113 -16.18 4.70 -6.51
N ASN A 114 -15.05 4.02 -6.68
CA ASN A 114 -14.52 3.66 -7.98
C ASN A 114 -13.92 2.26 -7.92
N VAL A 115 -13.99 1.55 -9.04
CA VAL A 115 -13.32 0.26 -9.22
C VAL A 115 -12.18 0.48 -10.19
N TRP A 116 -10.95 0.18 -9.77
CA TRP A 116 -9.78 0.34 -10.62
C TRP A 116 -9.10 -0.98 -10.91
N THR A 117 -8.58 -1.11 -12.11
CA THR A 117 -7.81 -2.27 -12.59
C THR A 117 -6.42 -1.82 -13.03
N GLU A 118 -5.58 -2.73 -13.51
CA GLU A 118 -4.28 -2.37 -14.08
C GLU A 118 -4.35 -1.37 -15.24
N LYS A 119 -5.51 -1.27 -15.91
CA LYS A 119 -5.73 -0.35 -17.05
C LYS A 119 -5.92 1.10 -16.62
N ASP A 120 -6.29 1.32 -15.37
CA ASP A 120 -6.54 2.62 -14.76
C ASP A 120 -5.26 3.29 -14.24
N PHE A 121 -4.12 2.61 -14.41
CA PHE A 121 -2.81 3.03 -13.94
C PHE A 121 -1.81 3.04 -15.10
N GLU A 122 -0.90 4.00 -15.05
CA GLU A 122 0.28 4.05 -15.91
C GLU A 122 1.46 3.34 -15.24
N LEU A 123 2.41 2.83 -16.01
CA LEU A 123 3.68 2.36 -15.44
C LEU A 123 4.61 3.55 -15.18
N ASP A 124 5.19 3.62 -13.99
CA ASP A 124 6.17 4.66 -13.61
C ASP A 124 7.57 4.32 -14.15
N ILE A 125 7.75 4.47 -15.47
CA ILE A 125 8.99 4.06 -16.17
C ILE A 125 10.14 5.07 -15.94
N GLY A 126 9.84 6.32 -15.54
CA GLY A 126 10.82 7.40 -15.37
C GLY A 126 11.01 7.88 -13.92
N GLY A 127 10.44 7.18 -12.94
CA GLY A 127 10.54 7.54 -11.53
C GLY A 127 11.94 7.32 -10.95
N ARG A 128 12.20 7.91 -9.77
CA ARG A 128 13.38 7.57 -8.95
C ARG A 128 13.30 6.16 -8.34
N HIS A 129 12.20 5.45 -8.58
CA HIS A 129 12.00 4.08 -8.11
C HIS A 129 12.95 3.14 -8.82
N ARG A 130 13.47 2.19 -8.07
CA ARG A 130 14.44 1.21 -8.54
C ARG A 130 13.70 0.31 -9.56
N HIS A 131 14.29 0.13 -10.75
CA HIS A 131 13.62 -0.49 -11.93
C HIS A 131 13.47 -2.02 -11.84
N ASP A 132 13.74 -2.61 -10.68
CA ASP A 132 13.66 -4.05 -10.44
C ASP A 132 12.23 -4.54 -10.23
N ARG A 133 11.23 -3.65 -10.08
CA ARG A 133 9.82 -3.99 -9.86
C ARG A 133 8.86 -3.06 -10.61
N PRO A 134 7.70 -3.56 -11.08
CA PRO A 134 6.70 -2.70 -11.70
C PRO A 134 6.06 -1.79 -10.64
N VAL A 135 6.12 -0.49 -10.89
CA VAL A 135 5.41 0.53 -10.11
C VAL A 135 4.29 1.10 -10.97
N TYR A 136 3.07 0.92 -10.52
CA TYR A 136 1.88 1.49 -11.13
C TYR A 136 1.60 2.87 -10.53
N ARG A 137 1.15 3.80 -11.35
CA ARG A 137 0.88 5.18 -10.98
C ARG A 137 -0.48 5.63 -11.49
N ARG A 138 -1.29 6.21 -10.61
CA ARG A 138 -2.51 6.93 -10.97
C ARG A 138 -2.41 8.37 -10.48
N VAL A 139 -2.75 9.33 -11.34
CA VAL A 139 -2.64 10.76 -11.04
C VAL A 139 -4.03 11.35 -10.85
N PHE A 140 -4.20 12.06 -9.74
CA PHE A 140 -5.39 12.81 -9.39
C PHE A 140 -5.09 14.30 -9.50
N HIS A 141 -5.96 15.00 -10.22
CA HIS A 141 -5.85 16.44 -10.39
C HIS A 141 -6.73 17.15 -9.37
N THR A 142 -6.19 18.19 -8.73
CA THR A 142 -6.99 19.13 -7.95
C THR A 142 -7.97 19.85 -8.89
N SER A 143 -9.26 19.86 -8.54
CA SER A 143 -10.26 20.57 -9.35
C SER A 143 -10.11 22.09 -9.20
N HIS A 144 -10.69 22.86 -10.13
CA HIS A 144 -10.65 24.33 -10.09
C HIS A 144 -11.29 24.92 -8.81
N GLU A 145 -12.11 24.14 -8.11
CA GLU A 145 -12.75 24.53 -6.83
C GLU A 145 -11.87 24.22 -5.60
N GLY A 146 -10.61 23.85 -5.80
CA GLY A 146 -9.67 23.53 -4.72
C GLY A 146 -9.91 22.16 -4.08
N GLU A 147 -10.67 21.30 -4.75
CA GLU A 147 -10.91 19.95 -4.25
C GLU A 147 -9.64 19.12 -4.34
N ASN A 148 -9.26 18.55 -3.21
CA ASN A 148 -8.03 17.79 -3.09
C ASN A 148 -8.34 16.43 -2.50
N LEU A 149 -7.89 15.36 -3.18
CA LEU A 149 -7.92 14.01 -2.65
C LEU A 149 -7.19 13.99 -1.30
N ARG A 150 -7.87 13.54 -0.25
CA ARG A 150 -7.32 13.41 1.11
C ARG A 150 -6.85 12.01 1.41
N SER A 151 -7.64 11.02 1.05
CA SER A 151 -7.38 9.61 1.38
C SER A 151 -8.08 8.68 0.41
N ILE A 152 -7.57 7.46 0.33
CA ILE A 152 -8.19 6.34 -0.38
C ILE A 152 -8.26 5.18 0.61
N SER A 153 -9.41 4.51 0.67
CA SER A 153 -9.58 3.27 1.42
C SER A 153 -10.34 2.25 0.61
N GLY A 154 -10.26 0.97 0.96
CA GLY A 154 -11.09 -0.07 0.35
C GLY A 154 -10.36 -1.39 0.24
N THR A 155 -10.77 -2.22 -0.71
CA THR A 155 -10.35 -3.62 -0.76
C THR A 155 -9.60 -3.91 -2.05
N LEU A 156 -8.38 -4.42 -1.92
CA LEU A 156 -7.53 -4.83 -3.02
C LEU A 156 -7.61 -6.34 -3.21
N HIS A 157 -8.06 -6.74 -4.39
CA HIS A 157 -7.96 -8.10 -4.90
C HIS A 157 -6.70 -8.20 -5.76
N TYR A 158 -5.72 -9.01 -5.35
CA TYR A 158 -4.42 -9.07 -6.00
C TYR A 158 -3.96 -10.51 -6.25
N ARG A 159 -3.36 -10.70 -7.43
CA ARG A 159 -2.78 -11.94 -7.90
C ARG A 159 -1.29 -11.69 -8.18
N PRO A 160 -0.36 -12.13 -7.31
CA PRO A 160 1.07 -12.00 -7.58
C PRO A 160 1.54 -12.86 -8.75
N PHE A 161 0.88 -14.01 -8.95
CA PHE A 161 1.11 -14.92 -10.08
C PHE A 161 -0.24 -15.29 -10.71
N PRO A 162 -0.29 -15.70 -11.99
CA PRO A 162 -1.55 -16.03 -12.66
C PRO A 162 -2.40 -17.10 -11.95
N ASP A 163 -1.74 -18.02 -11.24
CA ASP A 163 -2.30 -19.17 -10.53
C ASP A 163 -2.42 -18.96 -9.00
N LEU A 164 -2.01 -17.80 -8.48
CA LEU A 164 -2.11 -17.47 -7.05
C LEU A 164 -3.00 -16.23 -6.86
N THR A 165 -4.15 -16.43 -6.20
CA THR A 165 -5.02 -15.33 -5.75
C THR A 165 -4.91 -15.22 -4.25
N LEU A 166 -4.53 -14.04 -3.77
CA LEU A 166 -4.46 -13.77 -2.33
C LEU A 166 -5.84 -13.45 -1.78
N SER A 167 -6.02 -13.65 -0.48
CA SER A 167 -7.14 -13.05 0.22
C SER A 167 -7.23 -11.53 0.00
N PRO A 168 -8.45 -10.96 0.02
CA PRO A 168 -8.64 -9.52 -0.15
C PRO A 168 -7.86 -8.72 0.90
N ILE A 169 -7.12 -7.70 0.44
CA ILE A 169 -6.28 -6.87 1.29
C ILE A 169 -6.99 -5.53 1.53
N GLU A 170 -7.36 -5.26 2.78
CA GLU A 170 -7.88 -3.95 3.16
C GLU A 170 -6.77 -2.89 3.11
N ILE A 171 -7.07 -1.76 2.47
CA ILE A 171 -6.15 -0.64 2.33
C ILE A 171 -6.73 0.64 2.94
N GLU A 172 -5.86 1.43 3.56
CA GLU A 172 -6.14 2.80 3.95
C GLU A 172 -4.88 3.65 3.74
N ILE A 173 -4.99 4.68 2.91
CA ILE A 173 -3.87 5.52 2.49
C ILE A 173 -4.27 6.99 2.65
N ARG A 174 -3.40 7.80 3.24
CA ARG A 174 -3.63 9.21 3.56
C ARG A 174 -2.44 10.08 3.14
#